data_AF-A0A5K0UYQ9-F1
#
_entry.id   AF-A0A5K0UYQ9-F1
#
_cell.length_a   1.000
_cell.length_b   1.000
_cell.length_c   1.000
_cell.angle_alpha   90.00
_cell.angle_beta   90.00
_cell.angle_gamma   90.00
#
_symmetry.space_group_name_H-M   'P 1'
#
loop_
_entity.id
_entity.type
_entity.pdbx_description
1 polymer ?
#
loop_
_entity_poly.entity_id
_entity_poly.type
_entity_poly.pdbx_seq_one_letter_code
_entity_poly.pdbx_strand_id
1 'polypeptide(L)'
;EQEDERVGSAFEERGLLEALEPPHGIERLAICGYKGDGPVWYLDTNYKKLRTLSLLSCPSWATVIGIKSLEKLEVRECPTLGALPSIPLLKSLDIKWCDGLNTIGDLPALESLEVKGCGRVEQVADDHMPALKTLKLSDLNILKQLPTRLPSLEELE
;
A
#
# COMPACT_ATOMS: atom_id res chain seq x y z
N GLU A 1 12.03 -7.49 31.95
CA GLU A 1 11.42 -6.15 32.04
C GLU A 1 12.05 -5.26 30.98
N GLN A 2 11.49 -5.29 29.77
CA GLN A 2 11.99 -4.54 28.62
C GLN A 2 10.85 -4.40 27.59
N GLU A 3 9.65 -4.04 28.06
CA GLU A 3 8.47 -3.81 27.21
C GLU A 3 7.86 -2.40 27.38
N ASP A 4 8.40 -1.56 28.27
CA ASP A 4 7.74 -0.31 28.68
C ASP A 4 8.20 0.95 27.91
N GLU A 5 9.39 0.96 27.30
CA GLU A 5 9.89 2.17 26.59
C GLU A 5 9.41 2.29 25.13
N ARG A 6 8.99 1.19 24.48
CA ARG A 6 8.50 1.25 23.08
C ARG A 6 7.10 1.86 22.96
N VAL A 7 6.27 1.67 23.98
CA VAL A 7 4.86 2.09 23.97
C VAL A 7 4.71 3.61 24.10
N GLY A 8 5.62 4.27 24.83
CA GLY A 8 5.63 5.73 24.97
C GLY A 8 5.86 6.47 23.64
N SER A 9 6.84 6.02 22.84
CA SER A 9 7.18 6.69 21.58
C SER A 9 6.09 6.62 20.51
N ALA A 10 5.35 5.51 20.43
CA ALA A 10 4.28 5.34 19.46
C ALA A 10 3.04 6.18 19.82
N PHE A 11 2.74 6.33 21.13
CA PHE A 11 1.63 7.16 21.61
C PHE A 11 1.88 8.65 21.37
N GLU A 12 3.12 9.12 21.56
CA GLU A 12 3.51 10.50 21.28
C GLU A 12 3.50 10.79 19.77
N GLU A 13 4.03 9.88 18.94
CA GLU A 13 4.01 10.02 17.48
C GLU A 13 2.58 10.02 16.91
N ARG A 14 1.66 9.22 17.46
CA ARG A 14 0.24 9.20 17.05
C ARG A 14 -0.41 10.58 17.18
N GLY A 15 -0.13 11.29 18.27
CA GLY A 15 -0.62 12.66 18.47
C GLY A 15 -0.02 13.67 17.50
N LEU A 16 1.22 13.44 17.03
CA LEU A 16 1.90 14.35 16.09
C LEU A 16 1.29 14.29 14.69
N LEU A 17 1.07 13.08 14.14
CA LEU A 17 0.53 12.98 12.78
C LEU A 17 -0.95 13.36 12.73
N GLU A 18 -1.71 13.13 13.80
CA GLU A 18 -3.10 13.58 13.93
C GLU A 18 -3.22 15.11 13.86
N ALA A 19 -2.25 15.85 14.40
CA ALA A 19 -2.20 17.31 14.35
C ALA A 19 -1.66 17.88 13.01
N LEU A 20 -1.10 17.03 12.14
CA LEU A 20 -0.48 17.40 10.88
C LEU A 20 -1.37 17.02 9.68
N GLU A 21 -2.63 17.45 9.71
CA GLU A 21 -3.52 17.29 8.55
C GLU A 21 -2.96 18.03 7.33
N PRO A 22 -2.61 17.33 6.24
CA PRO A 22 -2.11 17.98 5.04
C PRO A 22 -3.21 18.80 4.34
N PRO A 23 -2.85 19.85 3.58
CA PRO A 23 -3.84 20.58 2.79
C PRO A 23 -4.56 19.65 1.80
N HIS A 24 -5.90 19.69 1.71
CA HIS A 24 -6.67 18.77 0.86
C HIS A 24 -6.37 18.87 -0.65
N GLY A 25 -5.71 19.96 -1.06
CA GLY A 25 -5.29 20.21 -2.43
C GLY A 25 -3.99 19.52 -2.85
N ILE A 26 -3.33 18.77 -1.97
CA ILE A 26 -2.06 18.10 -2.30
C ILE A 26 -2.26 16.99 -3.33
N GLU A 27 -1.27 16.82 -4.20
CA GLU A 27 -1.24 15.76 -5.20
C GLU A 27 -0.35 14.59 -4.80
N ARG A 28 0.58 14.82 -3.88
CA ARG A 28 1.56 13.84 -3.43
C ARG A 28 1.72 13.91 -1.92
N LEU A 29 1.69 12.76 -1.28
CA LEU A 29 1.88 12.60 0.15
C LEU A 29 2.88 11.47 0.38
N ALA A 30 3.89 11.74 1.19
CA ALA A 30 4.81 10.71 1.65
C ALA A 30 4.83 10.73 3.18
N ILE A 31 4.69 9.56 3.78
CA ILE A 31 4.77 9.36 5.23
C ILE A 31 5.90 8.36 5.46
N CYS A 32 6.89 8.77 6.26
CA CYS A 32 8.12 8.02 6.46
C CYS A 32 8.39 7.83 7.95
N GLY A 33 8.62 6.58 8.38
CA GLY A 33 9.05 6.26 9.74
C GLY A 33 7.99 6.49 10.82
N TYR A 34 6.72 6.69 10.43
CA TYR A 34 5.63 6.93 11.37
C TYR A 34 5.21 5.62 12.05
N LYS A 35 5.36 5.56 13.38
CA LYS A 35 5.09 4.33 14.15
C LYS A 35 3.66 4.21 14.66
N GLY A 36 2.82 5.22 14.44
CA GLY A 36 1.41 5.17 14.80
C GLY A 36 0.54 4.41 13.78
N ASP A 37 -0.71 4.21 14.13
CA ASP A 37 -1.76 3.82 13.19
C ASP A 37 -2.16 4.99 12.29
N GLY A 38 -2.73 4.69 11.12
CA GLY A 38 -3.15 5.73 10.17
C GLY A 38 -4.02 6.81 10.85
N PRO A 39 -3.70 8.10 10.69
CA PRO A 39 -4.38 9.18 11.39
C PRO A 39 -5.83 9.33 10.91
N VAL A 40 -6.71 9.94 11.70
CA VAL A 40 -8.15 10.00 11.37
C VAL A 40 -8.39 10.77 10.07
N TRP A 41 -7.63 11.85 9.83
CA TRP A 41 -7.74 12.60 8.59
C TRP A 41 -7.39 11.77 7.35
N TYR A 42 -6.57 10.71 7.47
CA TYR A 42 -6.29 9.80 6.35
C TYR A 42 -7.51 8.96 5.94
N LEU A 43 -8.44 8.76 6.87
CA LEU A 43 -9.73 8.11 6.61
C LEU A 43 -10.71 9.07 5.91
N ASP A 44 -10.43 10.38 5.91
CA ASP A 44 -11.25 11.37 5.23
C ASP A 44 -11.00 11.32 3.71
N THR A 45 -12.07 11.09 2.96
CA THR A 45 -12.08 10.97 1.49
C THR A 45 -11.90 12.30 0.75
N ASN A 46 -11.63 13.39 1.47
CA ASN A 46 -11.53 14.75 0.93
C ASN A 46 -10.26 15.03 0.11
N TYR A 47 -9.27 14.13 0.11
CA TYR A 47 -8.04 14.24 -0.70
C TYR A 47 -8.26 13.95 -2.19
N LYS A 48 -9.22 14.64 -2.83
CA LYS A 48 -9.66 14.41 -4.22
C LYS A 48 -8.58 14.67 -5.28
N LYS A 49 -7.52 15.40 -4.92
CA LYS A 49 -6.39 15.69 -5.81
C LYS A 49 -5.20 14.76 -5.58
N LEU A 50 -5.21 13.94 -4.53
CA LEU A 50 -4.06 13.11 -4.21
C LEU A 50 -3.92 12.01 -5.26
N ARG A 51 -2.80 12.04 -5.98
CA ARG A 51 -2.43 11.11 -7.05
C ARG A 51 -1.35 10.13 -6.61
N THR A 52 -0.47 10.54 -5.70
CA THR A 52 0.66 9.72 -5.24
C THR A 52 0.67 9.63 -3.73
N LEU A 53 0.75 8.41 -3.22
CA LEU A 53 0.95 8.12 -1.81
C LEU A 53 2.15 7.19 -1.66
N SER A 54 3.09 7.57 -0.80
CA SER A 54 4.21 6.72 -0.40
C SER A 54 4.17 6.50 1.12
N LEU A 55 4.11 5.24 1.55
CA LEU A 55 4.21 4.83 2.95
C LEU A 55 5.52 4.06 3.14
N LEU A 56 6.46 4.63 3.90
CA LEU A 56 7.80 4.08 4.06
C LEU A 56 8.06 3.81 5.54
N SER A 57 8.40 2.56 5.89
CA SER A 57 8.72 2.14 7.25
C SER A 57 7.66 2.56 8.27
N CYS A 58 6.38 2.29 7.97
CA CYS A 58 5.23 2.58 8.83
C CYS A 58 4.71 1.28 9.49
N PRO A 59 5.29 0.86 10.63
CA PRO A 59 5.10 -0.49 11.18
C PRO A 59 3.72 -0.78 11.76
N SER A 60 2.89 0.24 11.97
CA SER A 60 1.53 0.10 12.52
C SER A 60 0.44 0.53 11.54
N TRP A 61 0.80 0.86 10.29
CA TRP A 61 -0.15 1.23 9.26
C TRP A 61 -0.86 -0.01 8.70
N ALA A 62 -2.17 -0.14 8.95
CA ALA A 62 -2.90 -1.37 8.66
C ALA A 62 -3.64 -1.36 7.31
N THR A 63 -3.99 -0.19 6.76
CA THR A 63 -4.83 -0.10 5.56
C THR A 63 -4.66 1.20 4.78
N VAL A 64 -4.92 1.16 3.47
CA VAL A 64 -4.92 2.32 2.56
C VAL A 64 -6.37 2.64 2.17
N ILE A 65 -7.20 3.16 3.08
CA ILE A 65 -8.61 3.47 2.77
C ILE A 65 -8.81 4.89 2.24
N GLY A 66 -9.91 5.09 1.50
CA GLY A 66 -10.54 6.42 1.34
C GLY A 66 -10.11 7.26 0.13
N ILE A 67 -8.94 6.99 -0.47
CA ILE A 67 -8.38 7.88 -1.51
C ILE A 67 -8.65 7.34 -2.93
N LYS A 68 -9.84 7.63 -3.45
CA LYS A 68 -10.28 7.17 -4.78
C LYS A 68 -9.55 7.84 -5.96
N SER A 69 -8.88 8.97 -5.74
CA SER A 69 -8.15 9.73 -6.76
C SER A 69 -6.74 9.22 -7.04
N LEU A 70 -6.28 8.23 -6.27
CA LEU A 70 -4.91 7.76 -6.25
C LEU A 70 -4.55 7.03 -7.55
N GLU A 71 -3.44 7.42 -8.15
CA GLU A 71 -2.90 6.85 -9.40
C GLU A 71 -1.61 6.07 -9.17
N LYS A 72 -0.85 6.40 -8.12
CA LYS A 72 0.38 5.71 -7.72
C LYS A 72 0.40 5.46 -6.20
N LEU A 73 0.69 4.22 -5.83
CA LEU A 73 0.88 3.79 -4.45
C LEU A 73 2.23 3.10 -4.31
N GLU A 74 3.03 3.57 -3.36
CA GLU A 74 4.29 2.96 -2.96
C GLU A 74 4.22 2.60 -1.48
N VAL A 75 4.46 1.34 -1.13
CA VAL A 75 4.48 0.88 0.26
C VAL A 75 5.75 0.09 0.48
N ARG A 76 6.56 0.49 1.46
CA ARG A 76 7.79 -0.21 1.83
C ARG A 76 7.86 -0.40 3.32
N GLU A 77 8.25 -1.59 3.76
CA GLU A 77 8.48 -1.91 5.18
C GLU A 77 7.27 -1.58 6.07
N CYS A 78 6.06 -1.91 5.59
CA CYS A 78 4.81 -1.75 6.34
C CYS A 78 4.24 -3.14 6.68
N PRO A 79 4.80 -3.85 7.69
CA PRO A 79 4.46 -5.24 8.00
C PRO A 79 3.02 -5.47 8.48
N THR A 80 2.29 -4.42 8.89
CA THR A 80 0.88 -4.53 9.30
C THR A 80 -0.11 -4.27 8.18
N LEU A 81 0.35 -3.82 6.99
CA LEU A 81 -0.56 -3.51 5.89
C LEU A 81 -1.24 -4.78 5.41
N GLY A 82 -2.50 -4.98 5.82
CA GLY A 82 -3.19 -6.26 5.67
C GLY A 82 -4.02 -6.39 4.40
N ALA A 83 -4.54 -5.27 3.90
CA ALA A 83 -5.43 -5.26 2.75
C ALA A 83 -5.31 -3.95 1.97
N LEU A 84 -5.40 -4.07 0.65
CA LEU A 84 -5.64 -2.97 -0.26
C LEU A 84 -7.13 -2.97 -0.63
N PRO A 85 -7.85 -1.85 -0.45
CA PRO A 85 -9.21 -1.75 -0.98
C PRO A 85 -9.17 -1.63 -2.50
N SER A 86 -10.35 -1.63 -3.13
CA SER A 86 -10.43 -1.28 -4.55
C SER A 86 -10.06 0.19 -4.76
N ILE A 87 -8.99 0.42 -5.53
CA ILE A 87 -8.50 1.75 -5.90
C ILE A 87 -8.63 1.87 -7.43
N PRO A 88 -9.79 2.31 -7.95
CA PRO A 88 -10.16 2.13 -9.35
C PRO A 88 -9.34 2.96 -10.34
N LEU A 89 -8.60 3.96 -9.88
CA LEU A 89 -7.74 4.82 -10.70
C LEU A 89 -6.25 4.49 -10.56
N LEU A 90 -5.89 3.49 -9.75
CA LEU A 90 -4.50 3.14 -9.49
C LEU A 90 -3.87 2.56 -10.76
N LYS A 91 -2.82 3.20 -11.27
CA LYS A 91 -2.05 2.77 -12.44
C LYS A 91 -0.74 2.10 -12.07
N SER A 92 -0.15 2.47 -10.94
CA SER A 92 1.15 1.96 -10.48
C SER A 92 1.09 1.59 -9.01
N LEU A 93 1.52 0.36 -8.71
CA LEU A 93 1.60 -0.19 -7.36
C LEU A 93 2.98 -0.82 -7.14
N ASP A 94 3.72 -0.29 -6.16
CA ASP A 94 5.01 -0.83 -5.70
C ASP A 94 4.88 -1.23 -4.21
N ILE A 95 5.03 -2.51 -3.89
CA ILE A 95 4.96 -3.04 -2.53
C ILE A 95 6.22 -3.83 -2.22
N LYS A 96 6.96 -3.41 -1.19
CA LYS A 96 8.18 -4.11 -0.76
C LYS A 96 8.19 -4.40 0.72
N TRP A 97 8.57 -5.62 1.10
CA TRP A 97 8.75 -6.04 2.50
C TRP A 97 7.51 -5.77 3.37
N CYS A 98 6.32 -6.10 2.86
CA CYS A 98 5.04 -5.93 3.54
C CYS A 98 4.39 -7.28 3.83
N ASP A 99 4.73 -7.85 4.99
CA ASP A 99 4.26 -9.18 5.39
C ASP A 99 2.83 -9.20 5.95
N GLY A 100 2.14 -8.06 6.02
CA GLY A 100 0.73 -8.04 6.40
C GLY A 100 -0.18 -8.54 5.28
N LEU A 101 0.29 -8.40 4.03
CA LEU A 101 -0.54 -8.52 2.85
C LEU A 101 -0.60 -9.98 2.37
N ASN A 102 -1.81 -10.52 2.30
CA ASN A 102 -2.02 -11.91 1.85
C ASN A 102 -2.47 -12.00 0.38
N THR A 103 -3.20 -10.99 -0.09
CA THR A 103 -3.79 -10.95 -1.43
C THR A 103 -3.61 -9.58 -2.07
N ILE A 104 -3.39 -9.57 -3.39
CA ILE A 104 -3.36 -8.35 -4.21
C ILE A 104 -4.38 -8.52 -5.33
N GLY A 105 -5.33 -7.62 -5.47
CA GLY A 105 -6.36 -7.72 -6.50
C GLY A 105 -7.32 -6.53 -6.52
N ASP A 106 -8.31 -6.59 -7.41
CA ASP A 106 -9.37 -5.57 -7.56
C ASP A 106 -8.87 -4.16 -7.94
N LEU A 107 -7.89 -4.12 -8.86
CA LEU A 107 -7.25 -2.91 -9.37
C LEU A 107 -7.45 -2.78 -10.89
N PRO A 108 -8.65 -2.36 -11.35
CA PRO A 108 -9.05 -2.46 -12.76
C PRO A 108 -8.25 -1.57 -13.72
N ALA A 109 -7.65 -0.49 -13.23
CA ALA A 109 -6.84 0.44 -14.02
C ALA A 109 -5.32 0.22 -13.87
N LEU A 110 -4.89 -0.83 -13.16
CA LEU A 110 -3.48 -1.05 -12.87
C LEU A 110 -2.72 -1.40 -14.14
N GLU A 111 -1.66 -0.65 -14.43
CA GLU A 111 -0.78 -0.85 -15.59
C GLU A 111 0.56 -1.46 -15.17
N SER A 112 1.03 -1.18 -13.95
CA SER A 112 2.31 -1.67 -13.42
C SER A 112 2.19 -2.13 -11.98
N LEU A 113 2.61 -3.38 -11.72
CA LEU A 113 2.66 -4.00 -10.40
C LEU A 113 4.08 -4.51 -10.11
N GLU A 114 4.68 -4.04 -9.02
CA GLU A 114 5.91 -4.59 -8.44
C GLU A 114 5.63 -5.05 -7.00
N VAL A 115 5.94 -6.32 -6.71
CA VAL A 115 5.83 -6.89 -5.37
C VAL A 115 7.13 -7.60 -5.05
N LYS A 116 7.79 -7.18 -3.97
CA LYS A 116 9.08 -7.73 -3.57
C LYS A 116 9.14 -8.09 -2.10
N GLY A 117 9.62 -9.29 -1.78
CA GLY A 117 9.95 -9.68 -0.40
C GLY A 117 8.75 -9.65 0.55
N CYS A 118 7.54 -9.85 0.04
CA CYS A 118 6.32 -9.95 0.84
C CYS A 118 6.05 -11.42 1.13
N GLY A 119 6.44 -11.89 2.32
CA GLY A 119 6.50 -13.31 2.66
C GLY A 119 5.15 -13.98 2.89
N ARG A 120 4.05 -13.21 2.88
CA ARG A 120 2.69 -13.69 3.14
C ARG A 120 1.72 -13.55 1.96
N VAL A 121 2.17 -12.98 0.84
CA VAL A 121 1.34 -12.89 -0.36
C VAL A 121 1.18 -14.29 -0.96
N GLU A 122 -0.02 -14.84 -0.84
CA GLU A 122 -0.36 -16.16 -1.36
C GLU A 122 -0.95 -16.10 -2.77
N GLN A 123 -1.59 -14.97 -3.11
CA GLN A 123 -2.36 -14.79 -4.35
C GLN A 123 -2.26 -13.37 -4.90
N VAL A 124 -2.13 -13.26 -6.21
CA VAL A 124 -2.28 -12.02 -6.99
C VAL A 124 -3.41 -12.27 -7.99
N ALA A 125 -4.47 -11.46 -7.96
CA ALA A 125 -5.71 -11.72 -8.70
C ALA A 125 -5.53 -11.54 -10.22
N ASP A 126 -5.85 -12.59 -10.96
CA ASP A 126 -5.67 -12.64 -12.41
C ASP A 126 -6.79 -11.90 -13.16
N ASP A 127 -8.03 -11.94 -12.65
CA ASP A 127 -9.23 -11.54 -13.41
C ASP A 127 -9.63 -10.06 -13.24
N HIS A 128 -9.01 -9.33 -12.31
CA HIS A 128 -9.41 -7.96 -11.95
C HIS A 128 -8.35 -6.90 -12.24
N MET A 129 -7.42 -7.19 -13.16
CA MET A 129 -6.38 -6.26 -13.63
C MET A 129 -6.20 -6.33 -15.16
N PRO A 130 -7.26 -6.03 -15.96
CA PRO A 130 -7.23 -6.21 -17.41
C PRO A 130 -6.24 -5.26 -18.13
N ALA A 131 -5.86 -4.15 -17.50
CA ALA A 131 -4.96 -3.15 -18.05
C ALA A 131 -3.47 -3.39 -17.72
N LEU A 132 -3.14 -4.47 -16.99
CA LEU A 132 -1.79 -4.70 -16.47
C LEU A 132 -0.82 -5.01 -17.60
N LYS A 133 0.22 -4.19 -17.73
CA LYS A 133 1.28 -4.30 -18.75
C LYS A 133 2.58 -4.83 -18.19
N THR A 134 2.92 -4.46 -16.95
CA THR A 134 4.16 -4.87 -16.29
C THR A 134 3.84 -5.55 -14.97
N LEU A 135 4.36 -6.76 -14.79
CA LEU A 135 4.27 -7.53 -13.56
C LEU A 135 5.66 -7.96 -13.11
N LYS A 136 6.09 -7.51 -11.92
CA LYS A 136 7.37 -7.88 -11.31
C LYS A 136 7.13 -8.52 -9.94
N LEU A 137 7.45 -9.80 -9.79
CA LEU A 137 7.23 -10.55 -8.56
C LEU A 137 8.55 -11.20 -8.12
N SER A 138 9.10 -10.75 -7.00
CA SER A 138 10.37 -11.27 -6.48
C SER A 138 10.30 -11.57 -4.98
N ASP A 139 11.02 -12.61 -4.54
CA ASP A 139 11.12 -12.99 -3.14
C ASP A 139 9.75 -13.26 -2.45
N LEU A 140 8.80 -13.88 -3.17
CA LEU A 140 7.46 -14.27 -2.66
C LEU A 140 7.41 -15.77 -2.31
N ASN A 141 7.77 -16.10 -1.08
CA ASN A 141 8.07 -17.49 -0.67
C ASN A 141 6.86 -18.45 -0.65
N ILE A 142 5.63 -17.91 -0.58
CA ILE A 142 4.41 -18.73 -0.44
C ILE A 142 3.38 -18.49 -1.54
N LEU A 143 3.75 -17.77 -2.60
CA LEU A 143 2.87 -17.52 -3.73
C LEU A 143 2.47 -18.85 -4.38
N LYS A 144 1.17 -19.16 -4.36
CA LYS A 144 0.66 -20.47 -4.82
C LYS A 144 0.69 -20.59 -6.34
N GLN A 145 0.38 -19.51 -7.03
CA GLN A 145 0.28 -19.47 -8.48
C GLN A 145 0.56 -18.06 -8.99
N LEU A 146 1.16 -17.98 -10.18
CA LEU A 146 1.30 -16.72 -10.92
C LEU A 146 -0.02 -16.39 -11.63
N PRO A 147 -0.36 -15.10 -11.77
CA PRO A 147 -1.55 -14.71 -12.49
C PRO A 147 -1.42 -15.07 -13.99
N THR A 148 -2.42 -15.76 -14.52
CA THR A 148 -2.40 -16.34 -15.87
C THR A 148 -3.30 -15.62 -16.88
N ARG A 149 -4.24 -14.79 -16.40
CA ARG A 149 -5.30 -14.16 -17.22
C ARG A 149 -5.09 -12.66 -17.39
N LEU A 150 -3.92 -12.27 -17.89
CA LEU A 150 -3.53 -10.87 -18.07
C LEU A 150 -3.45 -10.53 -19.57
N PRO A 151 -4.55 -10.05 -20.19
CA PRO A 151 -4.63 -9.89 -21.65
C PRO A 151 -3.71 -8.79 -22.21
N SER A 152 -3.33 -7.82 -21.38
CA SER A 152 -2.50 -6.67 -21.77
C SER A 152 -1.05 -6.79 -21.33
N LEU A 153 -0.62 -7.95 -20.83
CA LEU A 153 0.71 -8.11 -20.24
C LEU A 153 1.80 -8.07 -21.31
N GLU A 154 2.74 -7.15 -21.15
CA GLU A 154 3.88 -6.92 -22.05
C GLU A 154 5.20 -7.37 -21.40
N GLU A 155 5.33 -7.24 -20.08
CA GLU A 155 6.55 -7.54 -19.32
C GLU A 155 6.23 -8.34 -18.05
N LEU A 156 6.94 -9.46 -17.86
CA LEU A 156 6.86 -10.32 -16.69
C LEU A 156 8.28 -10.61 -16.16
N GLU A 157 8.54 -10.23 -14.91
CA GLU A 157 9.83 -10.47 -14.21
C GLU A 157 9.64 -11.13 -12.85
#